data_AF-A0A7L3H9J0-F1
#
_entry.id   AF-A0A7L3H9J0-F1
#
_cell.length_a   1.000
_cell.length_b   1.000
_cell.length_c   1.000
_cell.angle_alpha   90.00
_cell.angle_beta   90.00
_cell.angle_gamma   90.00
#
_symmetry.space_group_name_H-M   'P 1'
#
loop_
_entity.id
_entity.type
_entity.pdbx_description
1 polymer ?
#
loop_
_entity_poly.entity_id
_entity_poly.type
_entity_poly.pdbx_seq_one_letter_code
_entity_poly.pdbx_strand_id
1 'polypeptide(L)'
;QRSYAQATERKKVEFEELKKKCEKSSREIDTQATKLQKLQDVVTTTKSQIAAHLQESEEQTQNLRDDKDHALQKLQKLRAQVSQAGATAHTHLVTLTCQCSATLKVLQQVVEKAQRILRLAEMCRRLETEEEKVLPFYPSSLAEWEQ
;
A
#
# COMPACT_ATOMS: atom_id res chain seq x y z
N GLN A 1 56.15 -80.12 -43.74
CA GLN A 1 56.57 -79.22 -42.64
C GLN A 1 56.42 -77.73 -42.97
N ARG A 2 56.83 -77.24 -44.15
CA ARG A 2 56.70 -75.81 -44.53
C ARG A 2 55.25 -75.24 -44.51
N SER A 3 54.25 -76.01 -44.95
CA SER A 3 52.84 -75.56 -45.00
C SER A 3 52.22 -75.34 -43.60
N TYR A 4 52.54 -76.21 -42.63
CA TYR A 4 52.03 -76.09 -41.26
C TYR A 4 52.65 -74.89 -40.52
N ALA A 5 53.94 -74.63 -40.73
CA ALA A 5 54.62 -73.45 -40.20
C ALA A 5 54.01 -72.15 -40.77
N GLN A 6 53.75 -72.10 -42.07
CA GLN A 6 53.17 -70.93 -42.73
C GLN A 6 51.72 -70.66 -42.29
N ALA A 7 50.92 -71.71 -42.05
CA ALA A 7 49.56 -71.57 -41.52
C ALA A 7 49.56 -71.12 -40.04
N THR A 8 50.54 -71.55 -39.25
CA THR A 8 50.70 -71.13 -37.85
C THR A 8 51.14 -69.66 -37.76
N GLU A 9 52.05 -69.24 -38.64
CA GLU A 9 52.48 -67.84 -38.75
C GLU A 9 51.31 -66.92 -39.13
N ARG A 10 50.49 -67.31 -40.12
CA ARG A 10 49.30 -66.55 -40.53
C ARG A 10 48.30 -66.38 -39.39
N LYS A 11 47.99 -67.46 -38.66
CA LYS A 11 47.09 -67.38 -37.47
C LYS A 11 47.64 -66.49 -36.37
N LYS A 12 48.97 -66.45 -36.20
CA LYS A 12 49.63 -65.58 -35.21
C LYS A 12 49.50 -64.11 -35.58
N VAL A 13 49.63 -63.77 -36.87
CA VAL A 13 49.41 -62.42 -37.39
C VAL A 13 47.94 -62.00 -37.22
N GLU A 14 46.99 -62.87 -37.58
CA GLU A 14 45.55 -62.60 -37.39
C GLU A 14 45.18 -62.37 -35.92
N PHE A 15 45.74 -63.18 -35.01
CA PHE A 15 45.55 -63.01 -33.56
C PHE A 15 46.10 -61.67 -33.05
N GLU A 16 47.30 -61.28 -33.48
CA GLU A 16 47.90 -59.98 -33.13
C GLU A 16 47.07 -58.80 -33.65
N GLU A 17 46.53 -58.89 -34.87
CA GLU A 17 45.62 -57.87 -35.41
C GLU A 17 44.32 -57.77 -34.61
N LEU A 18 43.70 -58.90 -34.28
CA LEU A 18 42.50 -58.94 -33.43
C LEU A 18 42.78 -58.38 -32.03
N LYS A 19 43.92 -58.71 -31.43
CA LYS A 19 44.34 -58.18 -30.13
C LYS A 19 44.50 -56.66 -30.18
N LYS A 20 45.17 -56.12 -31.20
CA LYS A 20 45.31 -54.66 -31.40
C LYS A 20 43.96 -53.97 -31.59
N LYS A 21 43.03 -54.58 -32.34
CA LYS A 21 41.65 -54.07 -32.49
C LYS A 21 40.90 -54.09 -31.16
N CYS A 22 41.01 -55.16 -30.38
CA CYS A 22 40.42 -55.27 -29.05
C CYS A 22 40.96 -54.20 -28.10
N GLU A 23 42.28 -53.99 -28.06
CA GLU A 23 42.90 -52.96 -27.23
C GLU A 23 42.45 -51.55 -27.63
N LYS A 24 42.36 -51.27 -28.93
CA LYS A 24 41.84 -49.98 -29.43
C LYS A 24 40.38 -49.78 -29.04
N SER A 25 39.54 -50.79 -29.26
CA SER A 25 38.12 -50.75 -28.91
C SER A 25 37.92 -50.58 -27.39
N SER A 26 38.71 -51.26 -26.56
CA SER A 26 38.67 -51.11 -25.09
C SER A 26 38.98 -49.66 -24.67
N ARG A 27 40.03 -49.05 -25.24
CA ARG A 27 40.37 -47.64 -24.94
C ARG A 27 39.25 -46.69 -25.37
N GLU A 28 38.64 -46.93 -26.52
CA GLU A 28 37.51 -46.13 -27.00
C GLU A 28 36.30 -46.26 -26.05
N ILE A 29 35.98 -47.47 -25.60
CA ILE A 29 34.92 -47.73 -24.61
C ILE A 29 35.20 -46.97 -23.31
N ASP A 30 36.42 -47.03 -22.77
CA ASP A 30 36.77 -46.32 -21.53
C ASP A 30 36.63 -44.80 -21.66
N THR A 31 37.05 -44.24 -22.80
CA THR A 31 36.90 -42.79 -23.05
C THR A 31 35.43 -42.40 -23.18
N GLN A 32 34.59 -43.23 -23.80
CA GLN A 32 33.15 -42.97 -23.91
C GLN A 32 32.45 -43.13 -22.56
N ALA A 33 32.79 -44.16 -21.78
CA ALA A 33 32.25 -44.38 -20.44
C ALA A 33 32.55 -43.18 -19.52
N THR A 34 33.77 -42.65 -19.57
CA THR A 34 34.17 -41.45 -18.81
C THR A 34 33.38 -40.22 -19.23
N LYS A 35 33.13 -40.04 -20.53
CA LYS A 35 32.30 -38.92 -21.04
C LYS A 35 30.84 -39.06 -20.60
N LEU A 36 30.28 -40.26 -20.68
CA LEU A 36 28.93 -40.55 -20.22
C LEU A 36 28.78 -40.26 -18.73
N GLN A 37 29.76 -40.65 -17.90
CA GLN A 37 29.73 -40.35 -16.48
C GLN A 37 29.71 -38.83 -16.23
N LYS A 38 30.58 -38.06 -16.89
CA LYS A 38 30.58 -36.60 -16.75
C LYS A 38 29.27 -35.95 -17.18
N LEU A 39 28.68 -36.42 -18.28
CA LEU A 39 27.38 -35.94 -18.74
C LEU A 39 26.28 -36.28 -17.74
N GLN A 40 26.31 -37.48 -17.16
CA GLN A 40 25.38 -37.89 -16.13
C GLN A 40 25.50 -37.01 -14.88
N ASP A 41 26.71 -36.70 -14.44
CA ASP A 41 26.97 -35.84 -13.28
C ASP A 41 26.45 -34.40 -13.50
N VAL A 42 26.64 -33.87 -14.71
CA VAL A 42 26.08 -32.56 -15.11
C VAL A 42 24.57 -32.62 -15.10
N VAL A 43 23.95 -33.65 -15.70
CA VAL A 43 22.49 -33.81 -15.70
C VAL A 43 21.93 -33.89 -14.29
N THR A 44 22.57 -34.63 -13.38
CA THR A 44 22.11 -34.72 -11.99
C THR A 44 22.24 -33.40 -11.26
N THR A 45 23.33 -32.66 -11.50
CA THR A 45 23.56 -31.34 -10.88
C THR A 45 22.58 -30.30 -11.41
N THR A 46 22.34 -30.27 -12.72
CA THR A 46 21.36 -29.34 -13.30
C THR A 46 19.94 -29.66 -12.84
N LYS A 47 19.58 -30.95 -12.70
CA LYS A 47 18.29 -31.35 -12.13
C LYS A 47 18.11 -30.88 -10.69
N SER A 48 19.13 -31.00 -9.84
CA SER A 48 19.05 -30.52 -8.46
C SER A 48 18.95 -29.00 -8.39
N GLN A 49 19.68 -28.27 -9.24
CA GLN A 49 19.57 -26.81 -9.36
C GLN A 49 18.17 -26.37 -9.79
N ILE A 50 17.58 -27.03 -10.79
CA ILE A 50 16.20 -26.73 -11.23
C ILE A 50 15.21 -26.94 -10.08
N ALA A 51 15.32 -28.04 -9.34
CA ALA A 51 14.45 -28.31 -8.21
C ALA A 51 14.59 -27.26 -7.10
N ALA A 52 15.82 -26.84 -6.78
CA ALA A 52 16.08 -25.80 -5.80
C ALA A 52 15.48 -24.45 -6.24
N HIS A 53 15.69 -24.05 -7.49
CA HIS A 53 15.13 -22.81 -8.03
C HIS A 53 13.61 -22.81 -8.09
N LEU A 54 12.99 -23.95 -8.38
CA LEU A 54 11.53 -24.08 -8.36
C LEU A 54 11.00 -23.84 -6.94
N GLN A 55 11.59 -24.51 -5.93
CA GLN A 55 11.19 -24.34 -4.54
C GLN A 55 11.39 -22.90 -4.06
N GLU A 56 12.52 -22.29 -4.37
CA GLU A 56 12.81 -20.90 -4.01
C GLU A 56 11.82 -19.93 -4.69
N SER A 57 11.51 -20.15 -5.97
CA SER A 57 10.56 -19.32 -6.71
C SER A 57 9.14 -19.45 -6.14
N GLU A 58 8.73 -20.64 -5.74
CA GLU A 58 7.43 -20.87 -5.09
C GLU A 58 7.35 -20.16 -3.74
N GLU A 59 8.38 -20.26 -2.90
CA GLU A 59 8.46 -19.59 -1.61
C GLU A 59 8.43 -18.05 -1.78
N GLN A 60 9.24 -17.51 -2.70
CA GLN A 60 9.22 -16.08 -3.01
C GLN A 60 7.86 -15.61 -3.51
N THR A 61 7.22 -16.39 -4.38
CA THR A 61 5.88 -16.07 -4.90
C THR A 61 4.84 -16.08 -3.78
N GLN A 62 4.94 -17.02 -2.84
CA GLN A 62 4.04 -17.10 -1.70
C GLN A 62 4.22 -15.90 -0.76
N ASN A 63 5.47 -15.57 -0.41
CA ASN A 63 5.78 -14.41 0.43
C ASN A 63 5.26 -13.10 -0.20
N LEU A 64 5.46 -12.92 -1.51
CA LEU A 64 4.94 -11.75 -2.23
C LEU A 64 3.41 -11.68 -2.22
N ARG A 65 2.72 -12.82 -2.28
CA ARG A 65 1.25 -12.86 -2.16
C ARG A 65 0.79 -12.45 -0.77
N ASP A 66 1.44 -12.96 0.27
CA ASP A 66 1.10 -12.65 1.65
C ASP A 66 1.33 -11.16 1.96
N ASP A 67 2.45 -10.61 1.49
CA ASP A 67 2.75 -9.18 1.61
C ASP A 67 1.73 -8.31 0.86
N LYS A 68 1.36 -8.71 -0.37
CA LYS A 68 0.34 -8.03 -1.16
C LYS A 68 -1.00 -8.02 -0.42
N ASP A 69 -1.41 -9.16 0.12
CA ASP A 69 -2.70 -9.30 0.79
C ASP A 69 -2.72 -8.49 2.10
N HIS A 70 -1.62 -8.47 2.86
CA HIS A 70 -1.47 -7.60 4.02
C HIS A 70 -1.53 -6.11 3.66
N ALA A 71 -0.85 -5.72 2.58
CA ALA A 71 -0.90 -4.34 2.07
C ALA A 71 -2.31 -3.94 1.64
N LEU A 72 -3.04 -4.84 0.96
CA LEU A 72 -4.43 -4.61 0.57
C LEU A 72 -5.35 -4.44 1.79
N GLN A 73 -5.20 -5.28 2.82
CA GLN A 73 -5.97 -5.14 4.05
C GLN A 73 -5.71 -3.80 4.75
N LYS A 74 -4.45 -3.37 4.83
CA LYS A 74 -4.08 -2.04 5.37
C LYS A 74 -4.70 -0.91 4.55
N LEU A 75 -4.64 -0.99 3.23
CA LEU A 75 -5.21 0.01 2.33
C LEU A 75 -6.74 0.10 2.47
N GLN A 76 -7.43 -1.03 2.57
CA GLN A 76 -8.87 -1.05 2.80
C GLN A 76 -9.26 -0.41 4.14
N LYS A 77 -8.53 -0.72 5.22
CA LYS A 77 -8.74 -0.09 6.54
C LYS A 77 -8.53 1.42 6.47
N LEU A 78 -7.44 1.87 5.84
CA LEU A 78 -7.16 3.30 5.70
C LEU A 78 -8.22 4.01 4.85
N ARG A 79 -8.67 3.39 3.75
CA ARG A 79 -9.74 3.94 2.91
C ARG A 79 -11.04 4.09 3.69
N ALA A 80 -11.39 3.11 4.52
CA ALA A 80 -12.57 3.19 5.39
C ALA A 80 -12.44 4.34 6.41
N GLN A 81 -11.27 4.49 7.04
CA GLN A 81 -11.01 5.59 7.97
C GLN A 81 -11.11 6.96 7.31
N VAL A 82 -10.52 7.14 6.12
CA VAL A 82 -10.61 8.40 5.35
C VAL A 82 -12.05 8.71 4.98
N SER A 83 -12.81 7.71 4.51
CA SER A 83 -14.22 7.88 4.17
C SER A 83 -15.06 8.28 5.39
N GLN A 84 -14.82 7.64 6.54
CA GLN A 84 -15.51 7.95 7.79
C GLN A 84 -15.15 9.36 8.28
N ALA A 85 -13.87 9.71 8.30
CA ALA A 85 -13.40 11.04 8.69
C ALA A 85 -14.01 12.11 7.78
N GLY A 86 -14.03 11.89 6.46
CA GLY A 86 -14.67 12.77 5.49
C GLY A 86 -16.16 12.97 5.77
N ALA A 87 -16.89 11.89 6.04
CA ALA A 87 -18.31 11.97 6.39
C ALA A 87 -18.54 12.78 7.69
N THR A 88 -17.76 12.53 8.73
CA THR A 88 -17.87 13.27 10.01
C THR A 88 -17.52 14.75 9.87
N ALA A 89 -16.48 15.08 9.10
CA ALA A 89 -16.11 16.47 8.84
C ALA A 89 -17.22 17.18 8.05
N HIS A 90 -17.80 16.51 7.06
CA HIS A 90 -18.91 17.06 6.30
C HIS A 90 -20.14 17.34 7.18
N THR A 91 -20.54 16.39 8.04
CA THR A 91 -21.68 16.61 8.95
C THR A 91 -21.42 17.74 9.93
N HIS A 92 -20.20 17.88 10.46
CA HIS A 92 -19.82 19.00 11.32
C HIS A 92 -19.88 20.34 10.57
N LEU A 93 -19.36 20.40 9.35
CA LEU A 93 -19.40 21.62 8.54
C LEU A 93 -20.83 22.06 8.20
N VAL A 94 -21.69 21.11 7.83
CA VAL A 94 -23.11 21.40 7.57
C VAL A 94 -23.78 21.92 8.83
N THR A 95 -23.59 21.24 9.97
CA THR A 95 -24.16 21.65 11.26
C THR A 95 -23.71 23.05 11.65
N LEU A 96 -22.40 23.31 11.61
CA LEU A 96 -21.83 24.61 11.93
C LEU A 96 -22.37 25.70 11.01
N THR A 97 -22.45 25.43 9.70
CA THR A 97 -22.98 26.39 8.71
C THR A 97 -24.43 26.72 9.00
N CYS A 98 -25.27 25.72 9.27
CA CYS A 98 -26.67 25.91 9.65
C CYS A 98 -26.79 26.74 10.93
N GLN A 99 -26.01 26.41 11.97
CA GLN A 99 -26.01 27.14 13.24
C GLN A 99 -25.59 28.60 13.05
N CYS A 100 -24.48 28.86 12.35
CA CYS A 100 -24.02 30.21 12.03
C CYS A 100 -25.07 31.00 11.24
N SER A 101 -25.73 30.36 10.26
CA SER A 101 -26.78 31.04 9.50
C SER A 101 -28.00 31.40 10.36
N ALA A 102 -28.36 30.53 11.31
CA ALA A 102 -29.47 30.76 12.22
C ALA A 102 -29.14 31.88 13.22
N THR A 103 -27.93 31.86 13.81
CA THR A 103 -27.49 32.90 14.74
C THR A 103 -27.39 34.26 14.07
N LEU A 104 -26.89 34.33 12.83
CA LEU A 104 -26.86 35.57 12.05
C LEU A 104 -28.25 36.16 11.84
N LYS A 105 -29.25 35.32 11.49
CA LYS A 105 -30.64 35.79 11.33
C LYS A 105 -31.21 36.35 12.63
N VAL A 106 -30.96 35.68 13.76
CA VAL A 106 -31.42 36.15 15.07
C VAL A 106 -30.74 37.48 15.42
N LEU A 107 -29.43 37.61 15.21
CA LEU A 107 -28.70 38.84 15.47
C LEU A 107 -29.20 39.99 14.59
N GLN A 108 -29.49 39.74 13.31
CA GLN A 108 -30.09 40.73 12.42
C GLN A 108 -31.43 41.24 12.96
N GLN A 109 -32.32 40.34 13.41
CA GLN A 109 -33.60 40.73 14.02
C GLN A 109 -33.42 41.56 15.30
N VAL A 110 -32.41 41.24 16.12
CA VAL A 110 -32.09 42.03 17.33
C VAL A 110 -31.61 43.43 16.94
N VAL A 111 -30.75 43.55 15.94
CA VAL A 111 -30.26 44.84 15.43
C VAL A 111 -31.42 45.67 14.87
N GLU A 112 -32.30 45.08 14.08
CA GLU A 112 -33.49 45.78 13.55
C GLU A 112 -34.40 46.30 14.67
N LYS A 113 -34.65 45.48 15.70
CA LYS A 113 -35.43 45.89 16.88
C LYS A 113 -34.75 47.03 17.62
N ALA A 114 -33.44 46.94 17.86
CA ALA A 114 -32.68 47.99 18.53
C ALA A 114 -32.73 49.31 17.75
N GLN A 115 -32.54 49.26 16.42
CA GLN A 115 -32.67 50.43 15.56
C GLN A 115 -34.06 51.06 15.63
N ARG A 116 -35.12 50.23 15.67
CA ARG A 116 -36.50 50.74 15.81
C ARG A 116 -36.72 51.41 17.16
N ILE A 117 -36.22 50.82 18.25
CA ILE A 117 -36.29 51.42 19.60
C ILE A 117 -35.56 52.75 19.62
N LEU A 118 -34.34 52.83 19.07
CA LEU A 118 -33.57 54.08 19.02
C LEU A 118 -34.31 55.18 18.24
N ARG A 119 -34.88 54.86 17.07
CA ARG A 119 -35.68 55.82 16.30
C ARG A 119 -36.90 56.31 17.07
N LEU A 120 -37.60 55.42 17.77
CA LEU A 120 -38.75 55.80 18.60
C LEU A 120 -38.29 56.68 19.77
N ALA A 121 -37.19 56.34 20.43
CA ALA A 121 -36.62 57.15 21.52
C ALA A 121 -36.24 58.55 21.03
N GLU A 122 -35.63 58.68 19.85
CA GLU A 122 -35.34 59.97 19.22
C GLU A 122 -36.62 60.79 18.94
N MET A 123 -37.71 60.14 18.49
CA MET A 123 -38.99 60.80 18.29
C MET A 123 -39.62 61.24 19.61
N CYS A 124 -39.62 60.38 20.64
CA CYS A 124 -40.12 60.72 21.98
C CYS A 124 -39.33 61.89 22.58
N ARG A 125 -38.00 61.88 22.46
CA ARG A 125 -37.13 62.96 22.94
C ARG A 125 -37.44 64.32 22.33
N ARG A 126 -38.00 64.38 21.11
CA ARG A 126 -38.45 65.64 20.50
C ARG A 126 -39.71 66.21 21.15
N LEU A 127 -40.49 65.39 21.84
CA LEU A 127 -41.73 65.77 22.52
C LEU A 127 -41.51 66.07 24.02
N GLU A 128 -40.37 65.68 24.58
CA GLU A 128 -39.95 65.99 25.95
C GLU A 128 -39.69 67.50 26.14
N THR A 129 -39.99 67.98 27.33
CA THR A 129 -39.62 69.32 27.80
C THR A 129 -38.11 69.44 27.99
N GLU A 130 -37.58 70.67 28.08
CA GLU A 130 -36.15 70.85 28.33
C GLU A 130 -35.73 70.29 29.69
N GLU A 131 -36.58 70.41 30.72
CA GLU A 131 -36.32 69.84 32.04
C GLU A 131 -36.16 68.31 31.99
N GLU A 132 -37.06 67.61 31.29
CA GLU A 132 -37.00 66.14 31.12
C GLU A 132 -35.77 65.69 30.33
N LYS A 133 -35.26 66.50 29.40
CA LYS A 133 -34.04 66.17 28.64
C LYS A 133 -32.76 66.27 29.47
N VAL A 134 -32.69 67.18 30.45
CA VAL A 134 -31.54 67.34 31.36
C VAL A 134 -31.66 66.52 32.65
N LEU A 135 -32.89 66.25 33.10
CA LEU A 135 -33.20 65.35 34.22
C LEU A 135 -34.18 64.24 33.78
N PRO A 136 -33.69 63.21 33.05
CA PRO A 136 -34.53 62.14 32.50
C PRO A 136 -35.11 61.20 33.57
N PHE A 137 -34.59 61.25 34.79
CA PHE A 137 -35.02 60.43 35.91
C PHE A 137 -35.65 61.33 36.98
N TYR A 138 -36.89 61.02 37.36
CA TYR A 138 -37.55 61.76 38.42
C TYR A 138 -36.87 61.51 39.77
N PRO A 139 -36.74 62.52 40.66
CA PRO A 139 -36.13 62.35 41.99
C PRO A 139 -36.80 61.28 42.86
N SER A 140 -38.10 61.05 42.64
CA SER A 140 -38.88 59.98 43.28
C SER A 140 -38.50 58.57 42.81
N SER A 141 -37.74 58.45 41.71
CA SER A 141 -37.26 57.21 41.11
C SER A 141 -35.77 56.99 41.32
N LEU A 142 -35.05 57.96 41.89
CA LEU A 142 -33.64 57.88 42.23
C LEU A 142 -33.46 57.25 43.62
N ALA A 143 -32.45 56.39 43.78
CA ALA A 143 -32.10 55.89 45.11
C ALA A 143 -31.54 57.03 46.00
N GLU A 144 -31.56 56.88 47.33
CA GLU A 144 -31.11 57.93 48.28
C GLU A 144 -29.66 58.43 48.05
N TRP A 145 -28.83 57.67 47.33
CA TRP A 145 -27.45 58.04 46.98
C TRP A 145 -27.33 58.64 45.56
N GLU A 146 -28.41 58.67 44.78
CA GLU A 146 -28.49 59.25 43.43
C GLU A 146 -29.23 60.60 43.43
N GLN A 147 -29.84 61.01 44.55
CA GLN A 147 -30.44 62.33 44.78
C GLN A 147 -29.40 63.40 45.11
#